data_AF-A0A7C1KZF5-F1
#
_entry.id   AF-A0A7C1KZF5-F1
#
_cell.length_a   1.000
_cell.length_b   1.000
_cell.length_c   1.000
_cell.angle_alpha   90.00
_cell.angle_beta   90.00
_cell.angle_gamma   90.00
#
_symmetry.space_group_name_H-M   'P 1'
#
loop_
_entity.id
_entity.type
_entity.pdbx_description
1 polymer ?
#
loop_
_entity_poly.entity_id
_entity_poly.type
_entity_poly.pdbx_seq_one_letter_code
_entity_poly.pdbx_strand_id
1 'polypeptide(L)'
;MENTKKATKIVVWDYYDVLHGHHYAGQKPSDNPKRLDVHVHCVGGAEGVLAFFEYDKWFCGACGDDGHWYLMYRCGLNWKERIIDAINLM
;
A
#
# COMPACT_ATOMS: atom_id res chain seq x y z
N MET A 1 16.54 11.45 -13.72
CA MET A 1 15.46 12.41 -13.45
C MET A 1 14.79 11.96 -12.16
N GLU A 2 14.89 12.76 -11.10
CA GLU A 2 14.25 12.49 -9.81
C GLU A 2 12.73 12.58 -9.98
N ASN A 3 12.08 11.44 -10.21
CA ASN A 3 10.63 11.29 -10.15
C ASN A 3 10.22 10.94 -8.71
N THR A 4 10.76 11.63 -7.71
CA THR A 4 10.22 11.60 -6.35
C THR A 4 8.93 12.41 -6.35
N LYS A 5 7.85 11.79 -6.85
CA LYS A 5 6.49 12.29 -6.69
C LYS A 5 6.30 12.62 -5.21
N LYS A 6 5.99 13.89 -4.93
CA LYS A 6 5.72 14.39 -3.57
C LYS A 6 4.76 13.43 -2.87
N ALA A 7 5.05 13.13 -1.61
CA ALA A 7 4.19 12.26 -0.81
C ALA A 7 2.75 12.80 -0.82
N THR A 8 1.81 11.99 -1.32
CA THR A 8 0.39 12.34 -1.44
C THR A 8 -0.35 11.84 -0.20
N LYS A 9 -1.32 12.60 0.31
CA LYS A 9 -2.23 12.13 1.35
C LYS A 9 -3.39 11.37 0.70
N ILE A 10 -3.62 10.13 1.11
CA ILE A 10 -4.76 9.32 0.67
C ILE A 10 -5.45 8.65 1.86
N VAL A 11 -6.66 8.16 1.62
CA VAL A 11 -7.38 7.29 2.56
C VAL A 11 -7.26 5.86 2.05
N VAL A 12 -6.73 4.97 2.90
CA VAL A 12 -6.62 3.54 2.64
C VAL A 12 -7.58 2.80 3.56
N TRP A 13 -8.33 1.85 3.00
CA TRP A 13 -9.28 1.01 3.73
C TRP A 13 -8.71 -0.39 3.89
N ASP A 14 -8.65 -0.85 5.14
CA ASP A 14 -8.29 -2.22 5.47
C ASP A 14 -9.56 -3.04 5.72
N TYR A 15 -9.93 -3.80 4.70
CA TYR A 15 -11.11 -4.66 4.71
C TYR A 15 -10.84 -6.04 5.31
N TYR A 16 -9.59 -6.48 5.42
CA TYR A 16 -9.27 -7.89 5.70
C TYR A 16 -8.36 -8.10 6.92
N ASP A 17 -7.94 -7.02 7.61
CA ASP A 17 -6.87 -7.05 8.62
C ASP A 17 -5.62 -7.77 8.11
N VAL A 18 -5.12 -7.30 6.97
CA VAL A 18 -4.12 -8.02 6.18
C VAL A 18 -2.76 -8.07 6.88
N LEU A 19 -2.22 -9.28 7.03
CA LEU A 19 -0.85 -9.58 7.47
C LEU A 19 -0.20 -10.46 6.40
N HIS A 20 0.95 -10.04 5.84
CA HIS A 20 1.72 -10.76 4.82
C HIS A 20 0.99 -11.14 3.52
N GLY A 21 0.73 -10.15 2.64
CA GLY A 21 0.62 -10.40 1.19
C GLY A 21 -0.60 -11.19 0.71
N HIS A 22 -1.35 -11.81 1.61
CA HIS A 22 -2.48 -12.64 1.27
C HIS A 22 -3.74 -11.88 1.62
N HIS A 23 -4.45 -11.44 0.57
CA HIS A 23 -5.86 -11.81 0.52
C HIS A 23 -5.91 -13.29 0.91
N TYR A 24 -6.35 -13.61 2.12
CA TYR A 24 -6.68 -15.00 2.44
C TYR A 24 -7.77 -15.37 1.43
N ALA A 25 -7.42 -16.17 0.42
CA ALA A 25 -8.37 -16.57 -0.61
C ALA A 25 -9.57 -17.21 0.10
N GLY A 26 -10.73 -16.55 0.02
CA GLY A 26 -11.96 -16.97 0.71
C GLY A 26 -12.36 -16.17 1.96
N GLN A 27 -11.59 -15.19 2.42
CA GLN A 27 -12.10 -14.25 3.43
C GLN A 27 -13.10 -13.27 2.81
N LYS A 28 -14.29 -13.19 3.41
CA LYS A 28 -15.25 -12.12 3.12
C LYS A 28 -14.65 -10.80 3.62
N PRO A 29 -14.69 -9.70 2.83
CA PRO A 29 -14.33 -8.38 3.33
C PRO A 29 -15.15 -8.03 4.58
N SER A 30 -14.51 -7.35 5.53
CA SER A 30 -15.14 -6.82 6.73
C SER A 30 -16.24 -5.84 6.34
N ASP A 31 -17.42 -6.00 6.95
CA ASP A 31 -18.51 -5.03 6.83
C ASP A 31 -18.18 -3.71 7.57
N ASN A 32 -17.14 -3.70 8.40
CA ASN A 32 -16.59 -2.53 9.10
C ASN A 32 -15.08 -2.37 8.82
N PRO A 33 -14.68 -1.88 7.64
CA PRO A 33 -13.27 -1.72 7.29
C PRO A 33 -12.60 -0.63 8.13
N LYS A 34 -11.31 -0.80 8.43
CA LYS A 34 -10.52 0.20 9.14
C LYS A 34 -10.04 1.27 8.17
N ARG A 35 -10.35 2.53 8.47
CA ARG A 35 -9.89 3.71 7.72
C ARG A 35 -8.49 4.12 8.18
N LEU A 36 -7.56 4.29 7.25
CA LEU A 36 -6.19 4.73 7.48
C LEU A 36 -5.91 6.00 6.67
N ASP A 37 -5.67 7.12 7.34
CA ASP A 37 -5.20 8.36 6.70
C ASP A 37 -3.67 8.36 6.66
N VAL A 38 -3.09 8.25 5.46
CA VAL A 38 -1.65 8.01 5.30
C VAL A 38 -1.00 8.87 4.22
N HIS A 39 0.29 9.11 4.39
CA HIS A 39 1.16 9.69 3.37
C HIS A 39 1.81 8.58 2.56
N VAL A 40 1.67 8.65 1.24
CA VAL A 40 2.11 7.56 0.35
C VAL A 40 3.07 8.04 -0.71
N HIS A 41 3.90 7.10 -1.16
CA HIS A 41 4.60 7.16 -2.43
C HIS A 41 3.82 6.33 -3.46
N CYS A 42 3.33 6.98 -4.50
CA CYS A 42 2.58 6.31 -5.57
C CYS A 42 3.50 5.98 -6.76
N VAL A 43 3.50 4.72 -7.17
CA VAL A 43 4.17 4.24 -8.40
C VAL A 43 3.09 3.74 -9.34
N GLY A 44 3.07 4.25 -10.57
CA GLY A 44 2.17 3.78 -11.63
C GLY A 44 2.90 2.79 -12.54
N GLY A 45 2.23 1.72 -12.94
CA GLY A 45 2.72 0.74 -13.90
C GLY A 45 1.62 0.28 -14.85
N ALA A 46 1.93 -0.66 -15.75
CA ALA A 46 0.97 -1.21 -16.71
C ALA A 46 -0.23 -1.91 -16.05
N GLU A 47 -0.07 -2.34 -14.79
CA GLU A 47 -1.08 -3.08 -14.02
C GLU A 47 -1.83 -2.20 -13.00
N GLY A 48 -1.61 -0.88 -13.00
CA GLY A 48 -2.31 0.08 -12.13
C GLY A 48 -1.39 0.94 -11.26
N VAL A 49 -1.96 1.61 -10.25
CA VAL A 49 -1.21 2.45 -9.31
C VAL A 49 -1.07 1.74 -7.95
N LEU A 50 0.18 1.62 -7.50
CA LEU A 50 0.54 1.11 -6.19
C LEU A 50 0.94 2.28 -5.27
N ALA A 51 0.46 2.26 -4.04
CA ALA A 51 0.82 3.21 -3.00
C ALA A 51 1.57 2.50 -1.87
N PHE A 52 2.71 3.06 -1.47
CA PHE A 52 3.56 2.54 -0.42
C PHE A 52 3.65 3.53 0.75
N PHE A 53 3.55 3.04 1.98
CA PHE A 53 3.59 3.88 3.19
C PHE A 53 4.01 3.12 4.44
N GLU A 54 4.35 3.86 5.49
CA GLU A 54 4.56 3.31 6.83
C GLU A 54 3.34 3.57 7.72
N TYR A 55 2.93 2.57 8.49
CA TYR A 55 1.85 2.69 9.47
C TYR A 55 2.10 1.73 10.64
N ASP A 56 2.09 2.24 11.88
CA ASP A 56 2.22 1.44 13.11
C ASP A 56 3.42 0.46 13.12
N LYS A 57 4.60 0.94 12.70
CA LYS A 57 5.85 0.15 12.55
C LYS A 57 5.80 -0.93 11.46
N TRP A 58 4.85 -0.87 10.55
CA TRP A 58 4.78 -1.72 9.36
C TRP A 58 5.03 -0.92 8.09
N PHE A 59 5.63 -1.57 7.10
CA PHE A 59 5.60 -1.10 5.72
C PHE A 59 4.38 -1.70 5.02
N CYS A 60 3.63 -0.85 4.33
CA CYS A 60 2.32 -1.16 3.79
C CYS A 60 2.28 -0.92 2.29
N GLY A 61 1.59 -1.80 1.57
CA GLY A 61 1.22 -1.62 0.17
C GLY A 61 -0.30 -1.51 0.05
N ALA A 62 -0.77 -0.58 -0.78
CA ALA A 62 -2.16 -0.44 -1.17
C ALA A 62 -2.27 -0.29 -2.69
N CYS A 63 -3.38 -0.73 -3.25
CA CYS A 63 -3.74 -0.41 -4.62
C CYS A 63 -5.16 0.16 -4.66
N GLY A 64 -5.47 0.84 -5.76
CA GLY A 64 -6.71 1.57 -5.91
C GLY A 64 -6.63 2.59 -7.02
N ASP A 65 -7.76 3.19 -7.32
CA ASP A 65 -7.93 4.29 -8.25
C ASP A 65 -8.79 5.40 -7.61
N ASP A 66 -8.65 6.62 -8.13
CA ASP A 66 -9.56 7.77 -7.96
C ASP A 66 -10.32 7.87 -6.63
N GLY A 67 -9.59 7.81 -5.52
CA GLY A 67 -10.10 8.11 -4.17
C GLY A 67 -10.52 6.90 -3.34
N HIS A 68 -10.41 5.67 -3.87
CA HIS A 68 -10.65 4.45 -3.10
C HIS A 68 -9.45 3.50 -3.14
N TRP A 69 -8.68 3.51 -2.05
CA TRP A 69 -7.51 2.64 -1.89
C TRP A 69 -7.79 1.55 -0.87
N TYR A 70 -7.36 0.33 -1.17
CA TYR A 70 -7.47 -0.80 -0.26
C TYR A 70 -6.10 -1.32 0.13
N LEU A 71 -5.94 -1.61 1.42
CA LEU A 71 -4.71 -2.19 1.95
C LEU A 71 -4.54 -3.59 1.37
N MET A 72 -3.39 -3.84 0.75
CA MET A 72 -3.05 -5.14 0.15
C MET A 72 -2.19 -5.97 1.08
N TYR A 73 -1.21 -5.35 1.75
CA TYR A 73 -0.33 -6.07 2.66
C TYR A 73 0.36 -5.16 3.66
N ARG A 74 0.77 -5.79 4.77
CA ARG A 74 1.71 -5.28 5.76
C ARG A 74 2.92 -6.21 5.82
N CYS A 75 4.12 -5.64 5.85
CA CYS A 75 5.37 -6.37 6.05
C CYS A 75 6.30 -5.60 7.01
N GLY A 76 7.27 -6.31 7.59
CA GLY A 76 8.24 -5.69 8.48
C GLY A 76 9.02 -4.57 7.77
N LEU A 77 9.47 -3.55 8.50
CA LEU A 77 10.17 -2.40 7.94
C LEU A 77 11.43 -2.77 7.14
N ASN A 78 12.04 -3.94 7.41
CA ASN A 78 13.17 -4.47 6.64
C ASN A 78 12.86 -4.76 5.17
N TRP A 79 11.58 -4.80 4.77
CA TRP A 79 11.16 -4.94 3.38
C TRP A 79 11.13 -3.61 2.61
N LYS A 80 11.06 -2.48 3.31
CA LYS A 80 10.97 -1.14 2.71
C LYS A 80 12.13 -0.88 1.76
N GLU A 81 13.36 -1.06 2.25
CA GLU A 81 14.58 -0.81 1.47
C GLU A 81 14.62 -1.68 0.22
N ARG A 82 14.32 -2.98 0.35
CA ARG A 82 14.29 -3.94 -0.76
C ARG A 82 13.28 -3.56 -1.85
N ILE A 83 12.12 -3.05 -1.46
CA ILE A 83 11.04 -2.68 -2.40
C ILE A 83 11.36 -1.33 -3.07
N ILE A 84 11.86 -0.35 -2.31
CA ILE A 84 12.30 0.93 -2.87
C ILE A 84 13.44 0.72 -3.88
N ASP A 85 14.41 -0.13 -3.57
CA ASP A 85 15.51 -0.47 -4.48
C ASP A 85 14.97 -1.11 -5.76
N ALA A 86 14.05 -2.08 -5.65
CA ALA A 86 13.42 -2.71 -6.81
C ALA A 86 12.63 -1.72 -7.68
N ILE A 87 11.94 -0.73 -7.07
CA ILE A 87 11.23 0.33 -7.79
C ILE A 87 12.20 1.25 -8.53
N ASN A 88 13.31 1.65 -7.90
CA ASN A 88 14.28 2.58 -8.48
C ASN A 88 15.14 1.95 -9.59
N LEU A 89 15.20 0.61 -9.66
CA LEU A 89 15.90 -0.15 -10.70
C LEU A 89 15.05 -0.34 -11.98
N MET A 90 13.76 0.01 -11.96
CA MET A 90 12.86 0.01 -13.11
C MET A 90 12.76 1.39 -13.76
#